data_AF-M1YVK7-F1
#
_entry.id   AF-M1YVK7-F1
#
_cell.length_a   1.000
_cell.length_b   1.000
_cell.length_c   1.000
_cell.angle_alpha   90.00
_cell.angle_beta   90.00
_cell.angle_gamma   90.00
#
_symmetry.space_group_name_H-M   'P 1'
#
loop_
_entity.id
_entity.type
_entity.pdbx_description
1 polymer ?
#
loop_
_entity_poly.entity_id
_entity_poly.type
_entity_poly.pdbx_seq_one_letter_code
_entity_poly.pdbx_strand_id
1 'polypeptide(L)' 'MFHFELRPEVRKQLKNPDLFVKGQEKLYWGIILAMSAVIIMLILMFKDPEKVLHPVWLMFLGLGLAGWGEVQKYRAK' A
#
# COMPACT_ATOMS: atom_id res chain seq x y z
N MET A 1 5.46 5.30 -11.20
CA MET A 1 4.65 4.08 -11.41
C MET A 1 5.61 2.92 -11.30
N PHE A 2 5.65 2.23 -10.16
CA PHE A 2 6.74 1.31 -9.82
C PHE A 2 6.85 0.23 -10.91
N HIS A 3 8.03 0.05 -11.50
CA HIS A 3 8.28 -1.02 -12.47
C HIS A 3 8.61 -2.31 -11.69
N PHE A 4 7.59 -3.13 -11.44
CA PHE A 4 7.80 -4.46 -10.89
C PHE A 4 8.00 -5.47 -12.02
N GLU A 5 9.23 -5.93 -12.19
CA GLU A 5 9.52 -7.08 -13.03
C GLU A 5 9.40 -8.35 -12.20
N LEU A 6 8.45 -9.21 -12.57
CA LEU A 6 8.34 -10.54 -12.00
C LEU A 6 9.42 -11.44 -12.61
N ARG A 7 10.11 -12.21 -11.77
CA ARG A 7 10.98 -13.28 -12.28
C ARG A 7 10.19 -14.21 -13.20
N PRO A 8 10.78 -14.69 -14.30
CA PRO A 8 10.07 -15.54 -15.28
C PRO A 8 9.42 -16.77 -14.65
N GLU A 9 10.07 -17.34 -13.62
CA GLU A 9 9.58 -18.49 -12.85
C GLU A 9 8.25 -18.20 -12.14
N VAL A 10 8.14 -17.04 -11.50
CA VAL A 10 6.92 -16.60 -10.81
C VAL A 10 5.84 -16.26 -11.82
N ARG A 11 6.21 -15.67 -12.97
CA ARG A 11 5.28 -15.34 -14.06
C ARG A 11 4.57 -16.59 -14.61
N LYS A 12 5.27 -17.71 -14.71
CA LYS A 12 4.71 -19.00 -15.19
C LYS A 12 3.76 -19.66 -14.20
N GLN A 13 3.85 -19.33 -12.91
CA GLN A 13 3.00 -19.88 -11.85
C GLN A 13 1.71 -19.08 -11.62
N LEU A 14 1.63 -17.86 -12.17
CA LEU A 14 0.50 -16.96 -11.95
C LEU A 14 -0.52 -17.07 -13.10
N LYS A 15 -1.81 -17.16 -12.76
CA LYS A 15 -2.90 -17.10 -13.74
C LYS A 15 -2.94 -15.77 -14.51
N ASN A 16 -2.65 -14.66 -13.85
CA ASN A 16 -2.61 -13.32 -14.48
C ASN A 16 -1.47 -12.45 -13.91
N PRO A 17 -0.27 -12.50 -14.50
CA PRO A 17 0.89 -11.78 -14.00
C PRO A 17 0.75 -10.25 -13.98
N ASP A 18 0.03 -9.68 -14.95
CA ASP A 18 -0.11 -8.23 -15.06
C ASP A 18 -1.05 -7.69 -13.96
N LEU A 19 -2.08 -8.47 -13.59
CA LEU A 19 -2.93 -8.15 -12.44
C LEU A 19 -2.16 -8.25 -11.12
N PHE A 20 -1.22 -9.20 -11.01
CA PHE A 20 -0.35 -9.32 -9.84
C PHE A 20 0.55 -8.09 -9.68
N VAL A 21 1.18 -7.63 -10.77
CA VAL A 21 2.00 -6.40 -10.77
C VAL A 21 1.18 -5.17 -10.36
N LYS A 22 -0.03 -5.02 -10.91
CA LYS A 22 -0.96 -3.92 -10.52
C LYS A 22 -1.37 -4.00 -9.05
N GLY A 23 -1.59 -5.20 -8.54
CA GLY A 23 -1.88 -5.42 -7.12
C GLY A 23 -0.68 -5.07 -6.23
N GLN A 24 0.53 -5.46 -6.64
CA GLN A 24 1.77 -5.13 -5.95
C GLN A 24 2.00 -3.62 -5.90
N GLU A 25 1.78 -2.91 -7.01
CA GLU A 25 1.90 -1.44 -7.05
C GLU A 25 0.93 -0.77 -6.08
N LYS A 26 -0.34 -1.18 -6.07
CA LYS A 26 -1.34 -0.63 -5.13
C LYS A 26 -0.99 -0.94 -3.68
N LEU A 27 -0.44 -2.13 -3.40
CA LEU A 27 0.06 -2.45 -2.07
C LEU A 27 1.16 -1.47 -1.63
N TYR A 28 2.16 -1.22 -2.46
CA TYR A 28 3.24 -0.29 -2.11
C TYR A 28 2.73 1.14 -1.93
N TRP A 29 1.85 1.63 -2.80
CA TRP A 29 1.23 2.94 -2.62
C TRP A 29 0.41 3.04 -1.34
N GLY A 30 -0.34 2.00 -0.99
CA GLY A 30 -1.09 1.93 0.26
C GLY A 30 -0.19 2.00 1.49
N ILE A 31 0.93 1.26 1.47
CA ILE A 31 1.94 1.29 2.55
C ILE A 31 2.58 2.67 2.64
N ILE A 32 3.00 3.27 1.54
CA ILE A 32 3.61 4.61 1.52
C ILE A 32 2.64 5.64 2.13
N LEU A 33 1.36 5.57 1.78
CA LEU A 33 0.35 6.48 2.30
C LEU A 33 0.11 6.28 3.80
N ALA A 34 0.03 5.03 4.26
CA ALA A 34 -0.08 4.72 5.69
C ALA A 34 1.13 5.18 6.49
N MET A 35 2.35 4.95 5.99
CA MET A 35 3.59 5.40 6.65
C MET A 35 3.72 6.92 6.67
N SER A 36 3.27 7.60 5.60
CA SER A 36 3.23 9.06 5.56
C SER A 36 2.29 9.62 6.62
N ALA A 37 1.14 8.98 6.85
CA ALA A 37 0.24 9.35 7.93
C ALA A 37 0.91 9.24 9.30
N VAL A 38 1.62 8.13 9.57
CA VAL A 38 2.37 7.93 10.82
C VAL A 38 3.42 9.03 11.02
N ILE A 39 4.16 9.39 9.98
CA ILE A 39 5.15 10.49 10.05
C ILE A 39 4.48 11.82 10.42
N ILE A 40 3.33 12.12 9.84
CA ILE A 40 2.57 13.34 10.19
C ILE A 40 2.15 13.30 11.67
N MET A 41 1.66 12.16 12.16
CA MET A 41 1.29 11.99 13.57
C MET A 41 2.48 12.20 14.51
N LEU A 42 3.65 11.66 14.15
CA LEU A 42 4.89 11.85 14.92
C LEU A 42 5.29 13.33 14.96
N ILE A 43 5.20 14.06 13.84
CA ILE A 43 5.48 15.50 13.80
C ILE A 43 4.48 16.27 14.66
N LEU A 44 3.18 15.92 14.59
CA LEU A 44 2.13 16.54 15.40
C LEU A 44 2.34 16.28 16.90
N MET A 45 2.91 15.14 17.28
CA MET A 45 3.18 14.82 18.69
C MET A 45 4.06 15.88 19.37
N PHE A 46 4.99 16.48 18.62
CA PHE A 46 5.88 17.52 19.13
C PHE A 46 5.36 18.95 18.93
N LYS A 47 4.47 19.18 17.95
CA LYS A 47 4.00 20.53 17.58
C LYS A 47 2.61 20.86 18.13
N ASP A 48 1.69 19.90 18.10
CA ASP A 48 0.28 20.07 18.43
C ASP A 48 -0.31 18.71 18.83
N PRO A 49 -0.08 18.27 20.08
CA PRO A 49 -0.42 16.92 20.54
C PRO A 49 -1.93 16.62 20.48
N GLU A 50 -2.78 17.65 20.58
CA GLU A 50 -4.24 17.51 20.49
C GLU A 50 -4.68 17.05 19.09
N LYS A 51 -3.89 17.38 18.05
CA LYS A 51 -4.21 17.04 16.65
C LYS A 51 -3.54 15.77 16.16
N VAL A 52 -2.77 15.07 16.98
CA VAL A 52 -2.02 13.86 16.57
C VAL A 52 -2.89 12.82 15.87
N LEU A 53 -4.15 12.68 16.27
CA LEU A 53 -5.05 11.69 15.67
C LEU A 53 -5.78 12.18 14.40
N HIS A 54 -5.70 13.46 14.04
CA HIS A 54 -6.35 13.98 12.83
C HIS A 54 -5.98 13.23 11.54
N PRO A 55 -4.73 12.77 11.32
CA PRO A 55 -4.36 12.02 10.12
C PRO A 55 -4.78 10.54 10.12
N VAL A 56 -5.51 10.04 11.12
CA VAL A 56 -5.87 8.61 11.24
C VAL A 56 -6.62 8.08 10.03
N TRP A 57 -7.48 8.90 9.42
CA TRP A 57 -8.21 8.51 8.21
C TRP A 57 -7.28 8.20 7.03
N LEU A 58 -6.13 8.88 6.91
CA LEU A 58 -5.12 8.56 5.89
C LEU A 58 -4.53 7.17 6.11
N MET A 59 -4.34 6.75 7.37
CA MET A 59 -3.87 5.41 7.68
C MET A 59 -4.87 4.35 7.19
N PHE A 60 -6.17 4.55 7.45
CA PHE A 60 -7.22 3.66 6.97
C PHE A 60 -7.32 3.63 5.44
N LEU A 61 -7.17 4.77 4.76
CA LEU A 61 -7.12 4.81 3.30
C LEU A 61 -5.91 4.05 2.74
N GLY A 62 -4.74 4.20 3.36
CA GLY A 62 -3.53 3.48 2.98
C GLY A 62 -3.67 1.97 3.13
N LEU A 63 -4.21 1.54 4.28
CA LEU A 63 -4.50 0.13 4.55
C LEU A 63 -5.57 -0.43 3.61
N GLY A 64 -6.62 0.34 3.30
CA GLY A 64 -7.65 -0.05 2.35
C GLY A 64 -7.09 -0.26 0.94
N LEU A 65 -6.24 0.67 0.47
CA LEU A 65 -5.56 0.54 -0.81
C LEU A 65 -4.61 -0.67 -0.83
N ALA A 66 -3.89 -0.90 0.27
CA ALA A 66 -3.02 -2.05 0.40
C ALA A 66 -3.78 -3.39 0.38
N GLY A 67 -4.87 -3.47 1.14
CA GLY A 67 -5.78 -4.62 1.13
C GLY A 67 -6.38 -4.88 -0.25
N TRP A 68 -6.75 -3.82 -0.98
CA TRP A 68 -7.23 -3.95 -2.36
C TRP A 68 -6.15 -4.44 -3.33
N GLY A 69 -4.89 -4.02 -3.13
CA GLY A 69 -3.75 -4.57 -3.84
C GLY A 69 -3.59 -6.07 -3.60
N GLU A 70 -3.81 -6.51 -2.37
CA GLU A 70 -3.66 -7.91 -1.96
C GLU A 70 -4.79 -8.80 -2.43
N VAL A 71 -6.02 -8.29 -2.48
CA VAL A 71 -7.15 -8.98 -3.14
C VAL A 71 -6.87 -9.17 -4.64
N GLN A 72 -6.32 -8.17 -5.33
CA GLN A 72 -5.94 -8.32 -6.74
C GLN A 72 -4.84 -9.37 -6.93
N LYS A 73 -3.82 -9.39 -6.05
CA LYS A 73 -2.78 -10.42 -6.09
C LYS A 73 -3.32 -11.81 -5.82
N TYR A 74 -4.27 -11.97 -4.90
CA TYR A 74 -4.93 -13.25 -4.63
C TYR A 74 -5.73 -13.73 -5.84
N ARG A 75 -6.44 -12.84 -6.53
CA ARG A 75 -7.19 -13.16 -7.78
C ARG A 75 -6.28 -13.43 -8.99
N ALA A 76 -5.03 -12.95 -8.93
CA ALA A 76 -4.04 -13.08 -9.99
C ALA A 76 -3.19 -14.36 -9.89
N LYS A 77 -3.16 -14.99 -8.70
CA LYS A 77 -2.64 -16.34 -8.49
C LYS A 77 -3.60 -17.35 -9.10
#